data_AF-A0A6A5US65-F1
#
_entry.id   AF-A0A6A5US65-F1
#
_cell.length_a   1.000
_cell.length_b   1.000
_cell.length_c   1.000
_cell.angle_alpha   90.00
_cell.angle_beta   90.00
_cell.angle_gamma   90.00
#
_symmetry.space_group_name_H-M   'P 1'
#
loop_
_entity.id
_entity.type
_entity.pdbx_description
1 polymer ?
#
loop_
_entity_poly.entity_id
_entity_poly.type
_entity_poly.pdbx_seq_one_letter_code
_entity_poly.pdbx_strand_id
1 'polypeptide(L)'
;MATGYVIEITIYVAVVAAFAWLHISQNPKQQVAKLLLANATKTFFDSALFYTFSIQLASTITLAQANFGVTADGMEAITMKIAWTVSTMTLLPLLKPAIFVDTGLPSAKSRAREGERFLLFVLCWMVSYFPFFSQMAGTFGRSQIGDNAGAVISSIDWNKIYDACFSGVETLSEQDQNAMLGFGITSWLVIIVIVVSWMIISSLKEQLEKVTKIVKDGPIGKHTDRVRTIFSWSLLNFVVLLLLLGQLWTFFRLQRFQRGMVLAAGRDPADNHWSFGQIVSVVLFMPVLVEVMFLWKRRSLYVSINDSL
;
A
#
# COMPACT_ATOMS: atom_id res chain seq x y z
N MET A 1 -16.49 4.12 -1.68
CA MET A 1 -15.06 4.09 -2.10
C MET A 1 -14.16 3.18 -1.25
N ALA A 2 -14.29 3.16 0.09
CA ALA A 2 -13.40 2.42 1.01
C ALA A 2 -13.22 0.91 0.72
N THR A 3 -14.23 0.28 0.11
CA THR A 3 -14.31 -1.17 -0.10
C THR A 3 -13.08 -1.75 -0.80
N GLY A 4 -12.50 -1.02 -1.77
CA GLY A 4 -11.36 -1.54 -2.52
C GLY A 4 -10.10 -1.69 -1.68
N TYR A 5 -9.78 -0.66 -0.89
CA TYR A 5 -8.63 -0.69 0.03
C TYR A 5 -8.81 -1.76 1.11
N VAL A 6 -10.04 -1.91 1.63
CA VAL A 6 -10.36 -2.94 2.62
C VAL A 6 -10.18 -4.34 2.03
N ILE A 7 -10.62 -4.57 0.79
CA ILE A 7 -10.43 -5.85 0.09
C ILE A 7 -8.93 -6.13 -0.10
N GLU A 8 -8.16 -5.17 -0.62
CA GLU A 8 -6.72 -5.31 -0.84
C GLU A 8 -5.98 -5.65 0.45
N ILE A 9 -6.22 -4.90 1.53
CA ILE A 9 -5.60 -5.12 2.85
C ILE A 9 -6.02 -6.48 3.41
N THR A 10 -7.29 -6.84 3.30
CA THR A 10 -7.79 -8.13 3.80
C THR A 10 -7.12 -9.30 3.07
N ILE A 11 -7.01 -9.23 1.75
CA ILE A 11 -6.32 -10.27 0.96
C ILE A 11 -4.83 -10.32 1.34
N TYR A 12 -4.18 -9.15 1.47
CA TYR A 12 -2.77 -9.07 1.90
C TYR A 12 -2.55 -9.73 3.27
N VAL A 13 -3.37 -9.38 4.27
CA VAL A 13 -3.32 -9.97 5.62
C VAL A 13 -3.54 -11.48 5.55
N ALA A 14 -4.55 -11.94 4.82
CA ALA A 14 -4.85 -13.36 4.68
C ALA A 14 -3.67 -14.13 4.04
N VAL A 15 -3.05 -13.55 3.02
CA VAL A 15 -1.87 -14.11 2.37
C VAL A 15 -0.69 -14.19 3.35
N VAL A 16 -0.34 -13.09 4.04
CA VAL A 16 0.76 -13.06 5.03
C VAL A 16 0.52 -14.06 6.17
N ALA A 17 -0.71 -14.11 6.70
CA ALA A 17 -1.09 -15.05 7.74
C ALA A 17 -0.97 -16.51 7.27
N ALA A 18 -1.41 -16.81 6.04
CA ALA A 18 -1.26 -18.14 5.47
C ALA A 18 0.21 -18.54 5.30
N PHE A 19 1.11 -17.61 4.95
CA PHE A 19 2.55 -17.90 4.93
C PHE A 19 3.12 -18.17 6.31
N ALA A 20 2.80 -17.32 7.28
CA ALA A 20 3.23 -17.50 8.65
C ALA A 20 2.79 -18.87 9.19
N TRP A 21 1.54 -19.25 8.91
CA TRP A 21 0.99 -20.56 9.27
C TRP A 21 1.73 -21.72 8.61
N LEU A 22 1.92 -21.68 7.28
CA LEU A 22 2.64 -22.73 6.55
C LEU A 22 4.10 -22.86 6.99
N HIS A 23 4.71 -21.75 7.42
CA HIS A 23 6.07 -21.75 7.93
C HIS A 23 6.17 -22.42 9.32
N ILE A 24 5.24 -22.10 10.23
CA ILE A 24 5.17 -22.68 11.57
C ILE A 24 4.86 -24.18 11.49
N SER A 25 3.95 -24.57 10.60
CA SER A 25 3.45 -25.95 10.55
C SER A 25 4.46 -26.99 10.07
N GLN A 26 5.56 -26.59 9.39
CA GLN A 26 6.65 -27.43 8.83
C GLN A 26 6.25 -28.79 8.18
N ASN A 27 5.00 -28.98 7.80
CA ASN A 27 4.50 -30.27 7.35
C ASN A 27 4.87 -30.52 5.87
N PRO A 28 5.60 -31.60 5.54
CA PRO A 28 6.00 -31.88 4.16
C PRO A 28 4.80 -32.15 3.23
N LYS A 29 3.67 -32.59 3.78
CA LYS A 29 2.41 -32.80 3.05
C LYS A 29 1.72 -31.50 2.58
N GLN A 30 2.23 -30.32 2.97
CA GLN A 30 1.66 -29.01 2.60
C GLN A 30 2.24 -28.41 1.32
N GLN A 31 2.95 -29.18 0.49
CA GLN A 31 3.51 -28.67 -0.77
C GLN A 31 2.42 -28.09 -1.71
N VAL A 32 1.25 -28.72 -1.78
CA VAL A 32 0.11 -28.20 -2.54
C VAL A 32 -0.35 -26.84 -2.00
N ALA A 33 -0.43 -26.68 -0.67
CA ALA A 33 -0.81 -25.42 -0.05
C ALA A 33 0.21 -24.31 -0.32
N LYS A 34 1.52 -24.64 -0.32
CA LYS A 34 2.59 -23.69 -0.69
C LYS A 34 2.48 -23.26 -2.15
N LEU A 35 2.20 -24.19 -3.06
CA LEU A 35 2.01 -23.89 -4.49
C LEU A 35 0.77 -23.02 -4.72
N LEU A 36 -0.36 -23.37 -4.09
CA LEU A 36 -1.60 -22.60 -4.11
C LEU A 36 -1.35 -21.16 -3.68
N LEU A 37 -0.66 -21.01 -2.56
CA LEU A 37 -0.45 -19.72 -1.94
C LEU A 37 0.56 -18.87 -2.74
N ALA A 38 1.59 -19.48 -3.31
CA ALA A 38 2.53 -18.80 -4.21
C ALA A 38 1.83 -18.26 -5.47
N ASN A 39 0.98 -19.06 -6.11
CA ASN A 39 0.23 -18.64 -7.30
C ASN A 39 -0.84 -17.59 -6.96
N ALA A 40 -1.62 -17.78 -5.89
CA ALA A 40 -2.61 -16.81 -5.45
C ALA A 40 -1.98 -15.44 -5.16
N THR A 41 -0.81 -15.45 -4.50
CA THR A 41 -0.08 -14.21 -4.22
C THR A 41 0.49 -13.59 -5.48
N LYS A 42 0.99 -14.42 -6.41
CA LYS A 42 1.46 -13.96 -7.71
C LYS A 42 0.36 -13.20 -8.45
N THR A 43 -0.87 -13.71 -8.45
CA THR A 43 -2.05 -13.07 -9.04
C THR A 43 -2.45 -11.82 -8.26
N PHE A 44 -2.45 -11.89 -6.92
CA PHE A 44 -2.72 -10.73 -6.07
C PHE A 44 -1.79 -9.56 -6.38
N PHE A 45 -0.49 -9.79 -6.50
CA PHE A 45 0.47 -8.72 -6.83
C PHE A 45 0.20 -8.08 -8.18
N ASP A 46 -0.17 -8.87 -9.21
CA ASP A 46 -0.50 -8.29 -10.51
C ASP A 46 -1.77 -7.44 -10.42
N SER A 47 -2.83 -7.92 -9.75
CA SER A 47 -4.06 -7.15 -9.50
C SER A 47 -3.80 -5.89 -8.69
N ALA A 48 -3.03 -5.99 -7.61
CA ALA A 48 -2.67 -4.88 -6.72
C ALA A 48 -1.84 -3.82 -7.44
N LEU A 49 -0.95 -4.21 -8.36
CA LEU A 49 -0.18 -3.26 -9.17
C LEU A 49 -1.08 -2.40 -10.05
N PHE A 50 -2.01 -3.01 -10.79
CA PHE A 50 -2.96 -2.26 -11.63
C PHE A 50 -3.89 -1.39 -10.80
N TYR A 51 -4.37 -1.92 -9.66
CA TYR A 51 -5.19 -1.16 -8.73
C TYR A 51 -4.45 0.06 -8.18
N THR A 52 -3.23 -0.15 -7.67
CA THR A 52 -2.38 0.92 -7.14
C THR A 52 -2.08 1.95 -8.21
N PHE A 53 -1.67 1.55 -9.41
CA PHE A 53 -1.39 2.48 -10.50
C PHE A 53 -2.60 3.37 -10.82
N SER A 54 -3.79 2.76 -10.90
CA SER A 54 -5.04 3.49 -11.13
C SER A 54 -5.33 4.51 -10.02
N ILE A 55 -5.09 4.11 -8.77
CA ILE A 55 -5.24 4.99 -7.60
C ILE A 55 -4.20 6.12 -7.62
N GLN A 56 -2.93 5.85 -7.95
CA GLN A 56 -1.90 6.88 -8.06
C GLN A 56 -2.24 7.92 -9.11
N LEU A 57 -2.74 7.48 -10.27
CA LEU A 57 -3.18 8.36 -11.34
C LEU A 57 -4.40 9.18 -10.90
N ALA A 58 -5.41 8.54 -10.30
CA ALA A 58 -6.61 9.22 -9.80
C ALA A 58 -6.28 10.27 -8.73
N SER A 59 -5.41 9.93 -7.77
CA SER A 59 -4.92 10.86 -6.76
C SER A 59 -4.18 12.04 -7.40
N THR A 60 -3.32 11.78 -8.39
CA THR A 60 -2.57 12.83 -9.09
C THR A 60 -3.50 13.78 -9.85
N ILE A 61 -4.48 13.26 -10.58
CA ILE A 61 -5.45 14.08 -11.32
C ILE A 61 -6.31 14.90 -10.36
N THR A 62 -6.83 14.28 -9.29
CA THR A 62 -7.66 14.97 -8.28
C THR A 62 -6.89 16.11 -7.62
N LEU A 63 -5.62 15.85 -7.27
CA LEU A 63 -4.75 16.85 -6.68
C LEU A 63 -4.36 17.96 -7.64
N ALA A 64 -4.10 17.63 -8.91
CA ALA A 64 -3.84 18.64 -9.92
C ALA A 64 -5.06 19.56 -10.10
N GLN A 65 -6.28 18.99 -10.15
CA GLN A 65 -7.51 19.76 -10.25
C GLN A 65 -7.75 20.66 -9.03
N ALA A 66 -7.41 20.19 -7.82
CA ALA A 66 -7.45 20.99 -6.60
C ALA A 66 -6.41 22.12 -6.66
N ASN A 67 -5.14 21.80 -6.93
CA ASN A 67 -4.04 22.77 -6.92
C ASN A 67 -4.18 23.86 -8.01
N PHE A 68 -4.84 23.56 -9.13
CA PHE A 68 -5.12 24.51 -10.20
C PHE A 68 -6.49 25.21 -10.09
N GLY A 69 -7.23 24.99 -8.99
CA GLY A 69 -8.48 25.70 -8.71
C GLY A 69 -9.66 25.33 -9.62
N VAL A 70 -9.59 24.18 -10.32
CA VAL A 70 -10.61 23.77 -11.30
C VAL A 70 -11.89 23.26 -10.62
N THR A 71 -11.77 22.70 -9.40
CA THR A 71 -12.89 22.07 -8.66
C THR A 71 -12.86 22.43 -7.16
N ALA A 72 -12.35 23.62 -6.85
CA ALA A 72 -12.06 24.09 -5.50
C ALA A 72 -13.33 24.39 -4.66
N ASP A 73 -14.06 23.35 -4.24
CA ASP A 73 -15.19 23.47 -3.30
C ASP A 73 -14.72 23.74 -1.84
N GLY A 74 -13.52 24.31 -1.64
CA GLY A 74 -12.97 24.65 -0.32
C GLY A 74 -12.51 23.46 0.55
N MET A 75 -12.59 22.23 0.06
CA MET A 75 -12.14 21.00 0.77
C MET A 75 -10.74 20.51 0.39
N GLU A 76 -9.95 21.34 -0.29
CA GLU A 76 -8.66 20.95 -0.89
C GLU A 76 -7.68 20.34 0.13
N ALA A 77 -7.60 20.90 1.33
CA ALA A 77 -6.71 20.41 2.38
C ALA A 77 -7.03 18.98 2.83
N ILE A 78 -8.32 18.64 2.91
CA ILE A 78 -8.77 17.30 3.32
C ILE A 78 -8.62 16.33 2.15
N THR A 79 -8.99 16.77 0.95
CA THR A 79 -8.79 16.00 -0.29
C THR A 79 -7.32 15.65 -0.49
N MET A 80 -6.40 16.59 -0.20
CA MET A 80 -4.96 16.35 -0.23
C MET A 80 -4.54 15.24 0.74
N LYS A 81 -4.97 15.34 2.00
CA LYS A 81 -4.68 14.34 3.02
C LYS A 81 -5.22 12.96 2.64
N ILE A 82 -6.45 12.89 2.13
CA ILE A 82 -7.07 11.63 1.69
C ILE A 82 -6.32 11.04 0.50
N ALA A 83 -6.03 11.84 -0.54
CA ALA A 83 -5.34 11.40 -1.74
C ALA A 83 -3.95 10.84 -1.44
N TRP A 84 -3.21 11.48 -0.52
CA TRP A 84 -1.92 11.01 -0.04
C TRP A 84 -2.02 9.74 0.83
N THR A 85 -2.96 9.70 1.77
CA THR A 85 -3.23 8.52 2.63
C THR A 85 -3.55 7.30 1.76
N VAL A 86 -4.45 7.46 0.79
CA VAL A 86 -4.86 6.39 -0.12
C VAL A 86 -3.71 5.97 -1.05
N SER A 87 -2.94 6.94 -1.57
CA SER A 87 -1.77 6.68 -2.40
C SER A 87 -0.71 5.85 -1.63
N THR A 88 -0.39 6.22 -0.39
CA THR A 88 0.59 5.49 0.42
C THR A 88 0.07 4.13 0.87
N MET A 89 -1.21 4.03 1.26
CA MET A 89 -1.86 2.80 1.68
C MET A 89 -1.84 1.72 0.60
N THR A 90 -2.04 2.08 -0.68
CA THR A 90 -2.03 1.13 -1.81
C THR A 90 -0.62 0.70 -2.24
N LEU A 91 0.41 1.50 -1.94
CA LEU A 91 1.81 1.11 -2.20
C LEU A 91 2.35 0.09 -1.19
N LEU A 92 1.87 0.12 0.05
CA LEU A 92 2.38 -0.74 1.12
C LEU A 92 2.23 -2.26 0.82
N PRO A 93 1.10 -2.77 0.31
CA PRO A 93 0.95 -4.18 -0.06
C PRO A 93 1.88 -4.61 -1.20
N LEU A 94 2.36 -3.66 -2.02
CA LEU A 94 3.29 -3.92 -3.12
C LEU A 94 4.73 -4.14 -2.66
N LEU A 95 5.05 -3.84 -1.40
CA LEU A 95 6.32 -4.20 -0.78
C LEU A 95 6.38 -5.73 -0.63
N LYS A 96 6.75 -6.40 -1.74
CA LYS A 96 6.74 -7.86 -1.87
C LYS A 96 7.46 -8.49 -0.67
N PRO A 97 6.78 -9.35 0.12
CA PRO A 97 7.45 -10.11 1.15
C PRO A 97 8.45 -11.05 0.47
N ALA A 98 9.76 -10.97 0.72
CA ALA A 98 10.67 -11.89 0.01
C ALA A 98 10.54 -13.36 0.47
N ILE A 99 9.67 -13.64 1.46
CA ILE A 99 9.21 -14.99 1.82
C ILE A 99 8.66 -15.75 0.59
N PHE A 100 8.21 -15.02 -0.44
CA PHE A 100 7.67 -15.53 -1.69
C PHE A 100 8.66 -16.08 -2.71
N VAL A 101 9.96 -15.84 -2.53
CA VAL A 101 10.95 -16.03 -3.61
C VAL A 101 11.48 -17.47 -3.71
N ASP A 102 11.27 -18.32 -2.70
CA ASP A 102 12.07 -19.55 -2.57
C ASP A 102 11.31 -20.89 -2.75
N THR A 103 10.11 -20.89 -3.34
CA THR A 103 9.30 -22.12 -3.50
C THR A 103 9.54 -22.91 -4.79
N GLY A 104 10.50 -22.56 -5.65
CA GLY A 104 10.81 -23.38 -6.84
C GLY A 104 11.92 -22.82 -7.73
N LEU A 105 12.55 -23.69 -8.54
CA LEU A 105 13.70 -23.35 -9.40
C LEU A 105 13.42 -22.07 -10.22
N PRO A 106 14.28 -21.03 -10.11
CA PRO A 106 14.09 -19.78 -10.82
C PRO A 106 14.31 -19.97 -12.33
N SER A 107 13.23 -20.26 -13.05
CA SER A 107 13.25 -20.20 -14.52
C SER A 107 13.60 -18.77 -14.98
N ALA A 108 14.28 -18.64 -16.12
CA ALA A 108 14.58 -17.33 -16.72
C ALA A 108 13.31 -16.47 -16.88
N LYS A 109 12.18 -17.12 -17.21
CA LYS A 109 10.86 -16.50 -17.31
C LYS A 109 10.37 -15.91 -15.98
N SER A 110 10.62 -16.58 -14.85
CA SER A 110 10.24 -16.06 -13.53
C SER A 110 11.04 -14.81 -13.19
N ARG A 111 12.35 -14.81 -13.45
CA ARG A 111 13.23 -13.65 -13.21
C ARG A 111 12.84 -12.44 -14.05
N ALA A 112 12.53 -12.62 -15.33
CA ALA A 112 12.07 -11.54 -16.21
C ALA A 112 10.78 -10.89 -15.68
N ARG A 113 9.79 -11.70 -15.27
CA ARG A 113 8.52 -11.20 -14.72
C ARG A 113 8.68 -10.51 -13.38
N GLU A 114 9.65 -10.92 -12.55
CA GLU A 114 9.97 -10.20 -11.31
C GLU A 114 10.57 -8.81 -11.59
N GLY A 115 11.45 -8.70 -12.59
CA GLY A 115 11.98 -7.42 -13.04
C GLY A 115 10.89 -6.48 -13.56
N GLU A 116 9.97 -7.01 -14.37
CA GLU A 116 8.82 -6.26 -14.89
C GLU A 116 7.94 -5.71 -13.75
N ARG A 117 7.60 -6.55 -12.77
CA ARG A 117 6.80 -6.14 -11.60
C ARG A 117 7.50 -5.09 -10.75
N PHE A 118 8.81 -5.24 -10.56
CA PHE A 118 9.60 -4.26 -9.84
C PHE A 118 9.58 -2.91 -10.58
N LEU A 119 9.74 -2.92 -11.90
CA LEU A 119 9.66 -1.70 -12.72
C LEU A 119 8.28 -1.03 -12.62
N LEU A 120 7.19 -1.81 -12.69
CA LEU A 120 5.84 -1.29 -12.50
C LEU A 120 5.62 -0.72 -11.09
N PHE A 121 6.17 -1.36 -10.06
CA PHE A 121 6.14 -0.85 -8.70
C PHE A 121 6.91 0.48 -8.58
N VAL A 122 8.11 0.58 -9.15
CA VAL A 122 8.89 1.81 -9.21
C VAL A 122 8.11 2.91 -9.94
N LEU A 123 7.40 2.59 -11.03
CA LEU A 123 6.54 3.54 -11.72
C LEU A 123 5.41 4.04 -10.82
N CYS A 124 4.72 3.15 -10.11
CA CYS A 124 3.68 3.54 -9.14
C CYS A 124 4.25 4.45 -8.04
N TRP A 125 5.41 4.10 -7.51
CA TRP A 125 6.13 4.89 -6.52
C TRP A 125 6.52 6.27 -7.06
N MET A 126 7.01 6.36 -8.30
CA MET A 126 7.33 7.63 -8.96
C MET A 126 6.11 8.54 -9.08
N VAL A 127 4.95 8.00 -9.47
CA VAL A 127 3.70 8.79 -9.55
C VAL A 127 3.25 9.26 -8.16
N SER A 128 3.53 8.48 -7.11
CA SER A 128 3.17 8.84 -5.72
C SER A 128 3.92 10.04 -5.15
N TYR A 129 5.01 10.48 -5.79
CA TYR A 129 5.72 11.70 -5.38
C TYR A 129 4.83 12.93 -5.49
N PHE A 130 3.92 12.99 -6.46
CA PHE A 130 3.05 14.16 -6.60
C PHE A 130 2.09 14.32 -5.41
N PRO A 131 1.32 13.28 -5.00
CA PRO A 131 0.57 13.32 -3.75
C PRO A 131 1.41 13.65 -2.51
N PHE A 132 2.60 13.07 -2.40
CA PHE A 132 3.50 13.35 -1.30
C PHE A 132 3.92 14.82 -1.25
N PHE A 133 4.46 15.36 -2.34
CA PHE A 133 4.92 16.75 -2.38
C PHE A 133 3.78 17.75 -2.22
N SER A 134 2.60 17.47 -2.79
CA SER A 134 1.41 18.30 -2.58
C SER A 134 1.04 18.39 -1.10
N GLN A 135 1.07 17.26 -0.39
CA GLN A 135 0.80 17.23 1.04
C GLN A 135 1.91 17.91 1.86
N MET A 136 3.18 17.69 1.53
CA MET A 136 4.30 18.32 2.23
C MET A 136 4.29 19.83 2.03
N ALA A 137 3.98 20.31 0.82
CA ALA A 137 3.79 21.73 0.55
C ALA A 137 2.62 22.32 1.35
N GLY A 138 1.51 21.59 1.49
CA GLY A 138 0.39 22.02 2.33
C GLY A 138 0.70 22.01 3.83
N THR A 139 1.59 21.10 4.29
CA THR A 139 1.91 20.93 5.72
C THR A 139 3.03 21.85 6.19
N PHE A 140 4.06 22.03 5.36
CA PHE A 140 5.27 22.82 5.69
C PHE A 140 5.34 24.15 4.94
N GLY A 141 4.42 24.39 4.00
CA GLY A 141 4.30 25.67 3.32
C GLY A 141 3.86 26.78 4.28
N ARG A 142 4.01 28.03 3.84
CA ARG A 142 3.49 29.17 4.60
C ARG A 142 1.98 29.06 4.71
N SER A 143 1.47 28.96 5.93
CA SER A 143 0.04 29.02 6.19
C SER A 143 -0.52 30.35 5.67
N GLN A 144 -1.60 30.27 4.91
CA GLN A 144 -2.38 31.46 4.52
C GLN A 144 -3.23 32.01 5.67
N ILE A 145 -3.31 31.27 6.78
CA ILE A 145 -4.02 31.63 8.00
C ILE A 145 -2.99 32.01 9.07
N GLY A 146 -3.14 33.19 9.67
CA GLY A 146 -2.32 33.65 10.79
C GLY A 146 -2.06 35.16 10.76
N ASP A 147 -1.18 35.63 11.64
CA ASP A 147 -0.84 37.05 11.77
C ASP A 147 0.56 37.38 11.21
N ASN A 148 1.10 36.47 10.38
CA ASN A 148 2.42 36.61 9.76
C ASN A 148 2.36 37.44 8.48
N ALA A 149 3.50 38.06 8.09
CA ALA A 149 3.62 38.78 6.83
C ALA A 149 3.42 37.83 5.63
N GLY A 150 2.24 37.92 4.99
CA GLY A 150 1.81 37.05 3.89
C GLY A 150 0.61 36.16 4.21
N ALA A 151 0.05 36.24 5.42
CA ALA A 151 -1.24 35.62 5.72
C ALA A 151 -2.38 36.38 5.00
N VAL A 152 -3.30 35.62 4.42
CA VAL A 152 -4.48 36.13 3.71
C VAL A 152 -5.66 36.30 4.68
N ILE A 153 -5.75 35.45 5.70
CA ILE A 153 -6.81 35.45 6.71
C ILE A 153 -6.19 35.55 8.10
N SER A 154 -6.66 36.52 8.90
CA SER A 154 -6.21 36.68 10.29
C SER A 154 -6.65 35.49 11.16
N SER A 155 -5.92 35.23 12.24
CA SER A 155 -6.28 34.14 13.17
C SER A 155 -7.69 34.32 13.77
N ILE A 156 -8.08 35.58 14.00
CA ILE A 156 -9.38 35.95 14.57
C ILE A 156 -10.51 35.68 13.58
N ASP A 157 -10.35 36.06 12.33
CA ASP A 157 -11.37 35.85 11.31
C ASP A 157 -11.51 34.37 10.95
N TRP A 158 -10.39 33.63 10.94
CA TRP A 158 -10.43 32.18 10.80
C TRP A 158 -11.23 31.52 11.92
N ASN A 159 -11.05 31.93 13.18
CA ASN A 159 -11.83 31.36 14.29
C ASN A 159 -13.34 31.62 14.14
N LYS A 160 -13.74 32.81 13.66
CA LYS A 160 -15.16 33.09 13.39
C LYS A 160 -15.71 32.22 12.26
N ILE A 161 -14.95 32.06 11.17
CA ILE A 161 -15.30 31.17 10.05
C ILE A 161 -15.39 29.73 10.56
N TYR A 162 -14.44 29.33 11.41
CA TYR A 162 -14.37 28.00 11.96
C TYR A 162 -15.60 27.70 12.82
N ASP A 163 -15.95 28.59 13.76
CA ASP A 163 -17.12 28.44 14.61
C ASP A 163 -18.42 28.46 13.81
N ALA A 164 -18.52 29.28 12.77
CA ALA A 164 -19.72 29.36 11.93
C ALA A 164 -19.89 28.14 11.02
N CYS A 165 -18.81 27.65 10.40
CA CYS A 165 -18.85 26.58 9.39
C CYS A 165 -18.73 25.17 9.98
N PHE A 166 -18.09 25.02 11.14
CA PHE A 166 -17.82 23.71 11.76
C PHE A 166 -18.58 23.48 13.07
N SER A 167 -19.52 24.36 13.42
CA SER A 167 -20.43 24.12 14.56
C SER A 167 -21.16 22.78 14.38
N GLY A 168 -21.02 21.89 15.36
CA GLY A 168 -21.63 20.56 15.34
C GLY A 168 -20.86 19.49 14.55
N VAL A 169 -19.72 19.82 13.95
CA VAL A 169 -18.82 18.82 13.33
C VAL A 169 -17.82 18.33 14.37
N GLU A 170 -17.66 17.00 14.50
CA GLU A 170 -16.62 16.43 15.35
C GLU A 170 -15.24 16.78 14.78
N THR A 171 -14.51 17.68 15.46
CA THR A 171 -13.25 18.24 14.96
C THR A 171 -12.10 17.24 15.12
N LEU A 172 -11.12 17.33 14.22
CA LEU A 172 -9.90 16.54 14.32
C LEU A 172 -9.01 17.13 15.40
N SER A 173 -8.83 16.41 16.50
CA SER A 173 -7.88 16.74 17.56
C SER A 173 -6.48 16.94 17.00
N GLU A 174 -5.69 17.85 17.58
CA GLU A 174 -4.28 18.04 17.20
C GLU A 174 -3.48 16.73 17.30
N GLN A 175 -3.78 15.89 18.30
CA GLN A 175 -3.17 14.57 18.44
C GLN A 175 -3.53 13.64 17.28
N ASP A 176 -4.80 13.65 16.84
CA ASP A 176 -5.24 12.88 15.67
C ASP A 176 -4.47 13.33 14.43
N GLN A 177 -4.36 14.64 14.20
CA GLN A 177 -3.68 15.20 13.04
C GLN A 177 -2.18 14.85 13.01
N ASN A 178 -1.52 14.96 14.17
CA ASN A 178 -0.10 14.60 14.30
C ASN A 178 0.12 13.10 14.10
N ALA A 179 -0.76 12.25 14.62
CA ALA A 179 -0.70 10.80 14.41
C ALA A 179 -0.88 10.44 12.92
N MET A 180 -1.87 11.03 12.24
CA MET A 180 -2.11 10.82 10.82
C MET A 180 -0.91 11.22 9.97
N LEU A 181 -0.34 12.40 10.24
CA LEU A 181 0.85 12.89 9.56
C LEU A 181 2.05 11.96 9.81
N GLY A 182 2.23 11.54 11.07
CA GLY A 182 3.26 10.60 11.47
C GLY A 182 3.17 9.28 10.69
N PHE A 183 2.00 8.64 10.67
CA PHE A 183 1.79 7.41 9.91
C PHE A 183 2.06 7.61 8.42
N GLY A 184 1.56 8.70 7.82
CA GLY A 184 1.80 9.07 6.42
C GLY A 184 3.28 9.19 6.07
N ILE A 185 4.02 10.00 6.85
CA ILE A 185 5.46 10.21 6.64
C ILE A 185 6.23 8.91 6.85
N THR A 186 5.98 8.19 7.94
CA THR A 186 6.67 6.92 8.22
C THR A 186 6.42 5.89 7.12
N SER A 187 5.18 5.77 6.64
CA SER A 187 4.83 4.83 5.56
C SER A 187 5.60 5.14 4.29
N TRP A 188 5.65 6.42 3.90
CA TRP A 188 6.35 6.84 2.70
C TRP A 188 7.87 6.68 2.81
N LEU A 189 8.46 7.00 3.97
CA LEU A 189 9.88 6.76 4.25
C LEU A 189 10.25 5.28 4.17
N VAL A 190 9.43 4.39 4.75
CA VAL A 190 9.64 2.94 4.67
C VAL A 190 9.61 2.47 3.22
N ILE A 191 8.64 2.94 2.41
CA ILE A 191 8.57 2.63 0.98
C ILE A 191 9.85 3.08 0.26
N ILE A 192 10.30 4.32 0.47
CA ILE A 192 11.54 4.83 -0.15
C ILE A 192 12.74 4.00 0.21
N VAL A 193 12.95 3.74 1.51
CA VAL A 193 14.12 2.99 1.97
C VAL A 193 14.17 1.62 1.29
N ILE A 194 13.02 0.93 1.17
CA ILE A 194 12.95 -0.38 0.53
C ILE A 194 13.18 -0.29 -0.98
N VAL A 195 12.49 0.62 -1.68
CA VAL A 195 12.62 0.79 -3.14
C VAL A 195 14.08 1.10 -3.50
N VAL A 196 14.67 2.11 -2.84
CA VAL A 196 16.05 2.53 -3.11
C VAL A 196 17.03 1.40 -2.76
N SER A 197 16.84 0.72 -1.64
CA SER A 197 17.67 -0.45 -1.29
C SER A 197 17.58 -1.54 -2.36
N TRP A 198 16.39 -1.84 -2.88
CA TRP A 198 16.23 -2.82 -3.96
C TRP A 198 16.84 -2.36 -5.28
N MET A 199 16.75 -1.08 -5.63
CA MET A 199 17.43 -0.52 -6.81
C MET A 199 18.95 -0.67 -6.69
N ILE A 200 19.52 -0.35 -5.54
CA ILE A 200 20.95 -0.47 -5.26
C ILE A 200 21.37 -1.94 -5.33
N ILE A 201 20.66 -2.84 -4.64
CA ILE A 201 20.95 -4.28 -4.65
C ILE A 201 20.85 -4.84 -6.08
N SER A 202 19.83 -4.45 -6.84
CA SER A 202 19.64 -4.92 -8.22
C SER A 202 20.76 -4.44 -9.14
N SER A 203 21.19 -3.18 -9.00
CA SER A 203 22.29 -2.60 -9.78
C SER A 203 23.64 -3.22 -9.44
N LEU A 204 23.86 -3.58 -8.17
CA LEU A 204 25.11 -4.18 -7.70
C LEU A 204 25.16 -5.70 -7.89
N LYS A 205 24.04 -6.35 -8.22
CA LYS A 205 23.94 -7.81 -8.29
C LYS A 205 24.94 -8.44 -9.27
N GLU A 206 25.14 -7.83 -10.44
CA GLU A 206 26.12 -8.34 -11.41
C GLU A 206 27.58 -8.25 -10.94
N GLN A 207 27.89 -7.25 -10.11
CA GLN A 207 29.22 -7.07 -9.51
C GLN A 207 29.41 -8.02 -8.33
N LEU A 208 28.39 -8.14 -7.46
CA LEU A 208 28.39 -9.03 -6.31
C LEU A 208 28.38 -10.50 -6.68
N GLU A 209 27.66 -10.94 -7.72
CA GLU A 209 27.67 -12.34 -8.14
C GLU A 209 29.05 -12.83 -8.60
N LYS A 210 29.88 -11.93 -9.17
CA LYS A 210 31.28 -12.22 -9.51
C LYS A 210 32.16 -12.42 -8.28
N VAL A 211 31.94 -11.63 -7.23
CA VAL A 211 32.73 -11.70 -5.97
C VAL A 211 32.24 -12.82 -5.05
N THR A 212 30.92 -13.06 -5.00
CA THR A 212 30.30 -13.99 -4.04
C THR A 212 30.47 -15.46 -4.45
N LYS A 213 30.65 -15.75 -5.75
CA LYS A 213 31.02 -17.09 -6.23
C LYS A 213 32.33 -17.62 -5.60
N ILE A 214 33.20 -16.74 -5.13
CA ILE A 214 34.49 -17.09 -4.52
C ILE A 214 34.36 -17.42 -3.02
N VAL A 215 33.28 -16.98 -2.36
CA VAL A 215 33.13 -17.03 -0.88
C VAL A 215 32.07 -18.06 -0.42
N LYS A 216 31.16 -18.50 -1.30
CA LYS A 216 29.92 -19.21 -0.89
C LYS A 216 30.00 -20.75 -0.80
N ASP A 217 31.19 -21.35 -0.94
CA ASP A 217 31.37 -22.81 -0.88
C ASP A 217 31.53 -23.40 0.54
N GLY A 218 31.24 -22.63 1.59
CA GLY A 218 31.23 -23.10 2.97
C GLY A 218 29.88 -23.72 3.42
N PRO A 219 29.86 -24.90 4.05
CA PRO A 219 28.62 -25.56 4.52
C PRO A 219 28.00 -24.92 5.78
N ILE A 220 28.77 -24.11 6.54
CA ILE A 220 28.36 -23.58 7.86
C ILE A 220 27.59 -22.24 7.75
N GLY A 221 27.77 -21.48 6.66
CA GLY A 221 27.09 -20.18 6.47
C GLY A 221 25.60 -20.28 6.09
N LYS A 222 25.16 -21.42 5.55
CA LYS A 222 23.82 -21.55 4.95
C LYS A 222 22.67 -21.57 5.96
N HIS A 223 22.91 -22.02 7.20
CA HIS A 223 21.81 -22.19 8.17
C HIS A 223 21.50 -20.89 8.96
N THR A 224 22.53 -20.15 9.37
CA THR A 224 22.40 -18.88 10.12
C THR A 224 21.81 -17.78 9.24
N ASP A 225 22.18 -17.73 7.96
CA ASP A 225 21.65 -16.74 7.01
C ASP A 225 20.14 -16.91 6.77
N ARG A 226 19.64 -18.15 6.78
CA ARG A 226 18.22 -18.44 6.52
C ARG A 226 17.31 -17.91 7.64
N VAL A 227 17.67 -18.15 8.90
CA VAL A 227 16.88 -17.71 10.08
C VAL A 227 16.85 -16.19 10.17
N ARG A 228 18.01 -15.53 10.01
CA ARG A 228 18.11 -14.07 10.00
C ARG A 228 17.29 -13.44 8.88
N THR A 229 17.30 -14.07 7.70
CA THR A 229 16.50 -13.61 6.56
C THR A 229 15.02 -13.70 6.86
N ILE A 230 14.53 -14.84 7.34
CA ILE A 230 13.11 -15.04 7.67
C ILE A 230 12.64 -14.05 8.75
N PHE A 231 13.46 -13.84 9.79
CA PHE A 231 13.14 -12.89 10.86
C PHE A 231 13.01 -11.46 10.34
N SER A 232 13.98 -10.99 9.55
CA SER A 232 13.95 -9.66 8.95
C SER A 232 12.71 -9.45 8.06
N TRP A 233 12.32 -10.45 7.27
CA TRP A 233 11.11 -10.37 6.44
C TRP A 233 9.84 -10.39 7.27
N SER A 234 9.78 -11.21 8.32
CA SER A 234 8.62 -11.26 9.22
C SER A 234 8.43 -9.92 9.94
N LEU A 235 9.54 -9.33 10.40
CA LEU A 235 9.55 -7.99 10.99
C LEU A 235 9.07 -6.93 10.00
N LEU A 236 9.55 -6.98 8.75
CA LEU A 236 9.10 -6.05 7.73
C LEU A 236 7.59 -6.17 7.45
N ASN A 237 7.07 -7.39 7.31
CA ASN A 237 5.62 -7.61 7.13
C ASN A 237 4.82 -7.06 8.31
N PHE A 238 5.31 -7.29 9.53
CA PHE A 238 4.67 -6.76 10.74
C PHE A 238 4.63 -5.23 10.73
N VAL A 239 5.73 -4.57 10.39
CA VAL A 239 5.79 -3.11 10.24
C VAL A 239 4.82 -2.63 9.16
N VAL A 240 4.80 -3.27 7.99
CA VAL A 240 3.86 -2.93 6.90
C VAL A 240 2.41 -3.08 7.34
N LEU A 241 2.07 -4.13 8.09
CA LEU A 241 0.72 -4.33 8.63
C LEU A 241 0.32 -3.24 9.62
N LEU A 242 1.21 -2.85 10.54
CA LEU A 242 0.94 -1.76 11.48
C LEU A 242 0.71 -0.43 10.75
N LEU A 243 1.52 -0.15 9.73
CA LEU A 243 1.37 1.05 8.90
C LEU A 243 0.05 1.02 8.13
N LEU A 244 -0.32 -0.12 7.54
CA LEU A 244 -1.62 -0.29 6.85
C LEU A 244 -2.80 -0.03 7.78
N LEU A 245 -2.77 -0.55 9.01
CA LEU A 245 -3.82 -0.30 10.00
C LEU A 245 -3.88 1.18 10.39
N GLY A 246 -2.73 1.84 10.57
CA GLY A 246 -2.66 3.28 10.85
C GLY A 246 -3.19 4.13 9.69
N GLN A 247 -2.87 3.77 8.45
CA GLN A 247 -3.40 4.45 7.24
C GLN A 247 -4.90 4.22 7.08
N LEU A 248 -5.39 3.00 7.34
CA LEU A 248 -6.80 2.69 7.25
C LEU A 248 -7.61 3.45 8.30
N TRP A 249 -7.10 3.52 9.53
CA TRP A 249 -7.66 4.37 10.59
C TRP A 249 -7.69 5.85 10.17
N THR A 250 -6.58 6.37 9.65
CA THR A 250 -6.45 7.75 9.14
C THR A 250 -7.50 8.02 8.07
N PHE A 251 -7.62 7.13 7.08
CA PHE A 251 -8.58 7.24 6.01
C PHE A 251 -10.03 7.28 6.52
N PHE A 252 -10.42 6.34 7.39
CA PHE A 252 -11.79 6.34 7.93
C PHE A 252 -12.09 7.56 8.79
N ARG A 253 -11.11 8.06 9.55
CA ARG A 253 -11.26 9.27 10.36
C ARG A 253 -11.44 10.50 9.47
N LEU A 254 -10.64 10.64 8.41
CA LEU A 254 -10.79 11.71 7.42
C LEU A 254 -12.12 11.62 6.66
N GLN A 255 -12.57 10.41 6.29
CA GLN A 255 -13.88 10.23 5.66
C GLN A 255 -15.04 10.62 6.57
N ARG A 256 -14.97 10.24 7.86
CA ARG A 256 -16.00 10.65 8.84
C ARG A 256 -16.03 12.16 9.01
N PHE A 257 -14.86 12.79 9.09
CA PHE A 257 -14.74 14.25 9.17
C PHE A 257 -15.35 14.94 7.94
N GLN A 258 -14.99 14.48 6.73
CA GLN A 258 -15.55 14.99 5.49
C GLN A 258 -17.07 14.82 5.42
N ARG A 259 -17.60 13.66 5.82
CA ARG A 259 -19.06 13.42 5.88
C ARG A 259 -19.74 14.36 6.87
N GLY A 260 -19.15 14.58 8.04
CA GLY A 260 -19.65 15.53 9.04
C GLY A 260 -19.74 16.95 8.49
N MET A 261 -18.73 17.40 7.73
CA MET A 261 -18.76 18.70 7.07
C MET A 261 -19.85 18.81 6.00
N VAL A 262 -20.03 17.78 5.18
CA VAL A 262 -21.07 17.76 4.14
C VAL A 262 -22.47 17.85 4.76
N LEU A 263 -22.70 17.12 5.86
CA LEU A 263 -23.94 17.17 6.63
C LEU A 263 -24.18 18.54 7.28
N ALA A 264 -23.15 19.12 7.89
CA ALA A 264 -23.23 20.47 8.48
C ALA A 264 -23.52 21.55 7.42
N ALA A 265 -23.05 21.35 6.19
CA ALA A 265 -23.39 22.20 5.05
C ALA A 265 -24.83 21.99 4.51
N GLY A 266 -25.63 21.13 5.15
CA GLY A 266 -27.02 20.86 4.77
C GLY A 266 -27.15 20.04 3.48
N ARG A 267 -26.08 19.35 3.05
CA ARG A 267 -26.12 18.44 1.89
C ARG A 267 -26.18 17.00 2.36
N ASP A 268 -26.97 16.19 1.66
CA ASP A 268 -26.95 14.75 1.86
C ASP A 268 -25.65 14.16 1.29
N PRO A 269 -24.92 13.34 2.07
CA PRO A 269 -23.77 12.63 1.56
C PRO A 269 -24.23 11.65 0.47
N ALA A 270 -23.63 11.73 -0.72
CA ALA A 270 -23.97 10.93 -1.90
C ALA A 270 -23.62 9.41 -1.77
N ASP A 271 -23.45 8.90 -0.55
CA ASP A 271 -22.74 7.66 -0.23
C ASP A 271 -23.59 6.38 -0.25
N ASN A 272 -24.89 6.46 -0.58
CA ASN A 272 -25.78 5.28 -0.52
C ASN A 272 -25.71 4.37 -1.76
N HIS A 273 -24.93 4.73 -2.78
CA HIS A 273 -24.78 3.93 -4.00
C HIS A 273 -23.38 3.34 -4.12
N TRP A 274 -23.30 2.15 -4.72
CA TRP A 274 -22.02 1.57 -5.12
C TRP A 274 -21.34 2.53 -6.10
N SER A 275 -20.18 3.06 -5.72
CA SER A 275 -19.40 3.90 -6.59
C SER A 275 -18.72 3.03 -7.65
N PHE A 276 -18.53 3.58 -8.86
CA PHE A 276 -17.82 2.89 -9.96
C PHE A 276 -16.48 2.30 -9.48
N GLY A 277 -15.73 3.03 -8.67
CA GLY A 277 -14.47 2.54 -8.08
C GLY A 277 -14.61 1.31 -7.17
N GLN A 278 -15.74 1.13 -6.46
CA GLN A 278 -15.99 -0.08 -5.67
C GLN A 278 -16.22 -1.30 -6.58
N ILE A 279 -17.02 -1.12 -7.64
CA ILE A 279 -17.28 -2.17 -8.63
C ILE A 279 -15.97 -2.60 -9.30
N VAL A 280 -15.21 -1.62 -9.81
CA VAL A 280 -13.92 -1.86 -10.47
C VAL A 280 -12.94 -2.58 -9.53
N SER A 281 -12.87 -2.19 -8.26
CA SER A 281 -11.98 -2.86 -7.31
C SER A 281 -12.36 -4.33 -7.10
N VAL A 282 -13.65 -4.66 -6.96
CA VAL A 282 -14.11 -6.06 -6.87
C VAL A 282 -13.70 -6.85 -8.12
N VAL A 283 -13.89 -6.27 -9.31
CA VAL A 283 -13.52 -6.90 -10.58
C VAL A 283 -12.00 -7.12 -10.68
N LEU A 284 -11.19 -6.16 -10.23
CA LEU A 284 -9.72 -6.28 -10.25
C LEU A 284 -9.18 -7.38 -9.33
N PHE A 285 -9.84 -7.66 -8.20
CA PHE A 285 -9.43 -8.71 -7.26
C PHE A 285 -10.13 -10.06 -7.49
N MET A 286 -11.17 -10.12 -8.32
CA MET A 286 -11.84 -11.36 -8.70
C MET A 286 -10.88 -12.44 -9.25
N PRO A 287 -9.86 -12.14 -10.07
CA PRO A 287 -8.88 -13.12 -10.53
C PRO A 287 -8.16 -13.87 -9.39
N VAL A 288 -7.95 -13.23 -8.24
CA VAL A 288 -7.31 -13.87 -7.08
C VAL A 288 -8.20 -15.00 -6.55
N LEU A 289 -9.51 -14.74 -6.43
CA LEU A 289 -10.49 -15.73 -5.99
C LEU A 289 -10.64 -16.87 -7.00
N VAL A 290 -10.70 -16.52 -8.30
CA VAL A 290 -10.82 -17.51 -9.38
C VAL A 290 -9.59 -18.43 -9.40
N GLU A 291 -8.39 -17.89 -9.25
CA GLU A 291 -7.15 -18.68 -9.20
C GLU A 291 -7.15 -19.66 -8.03
N VAL A 292 -7.52 -19.19 -6.83
CA VAL A 292 -7.63 -20.04 -5.63
C VAL A 292 -8.66 -21.14 -5.84
N MET A 293 -9.86 -20.82 -6.35
CA MET A 293 -10.91 -21.81 -6.62
C MET A 293 -10.49 -22.83 -7.69
N PHE A 294 -9.86 -22.36 -8.78
CA PHE A 294 -9.41 -23.19 -9.88
C PHE A 294 -8.39 -24.21 -9.40
N LEU A 295 -7.35 -23.75 -8.69
CA LEU A 295 -6.30 -24.62 -8.20
C LEU A 295 -6.80 -25.55 -7.09
N TRP A 296 -7.72 -25.10 -6.23
CA TRP A 296 -8.37 -25.96 -5.23
C TRP A 296 -9.14 -27.10 -5.91
N LYS A 297 -9.93 -26.79 -6.94
CA LYS A 297 -10.71 -27.80 -7.69
C LYS A 297 -9.80 -28.78 -8.43
N ARG A 298 -8.67 -28.31 -8.95
CA ARG A 298 -7.68 -29.09 -9.71
C ARG A 298 -6.58 -29.71 -8.83
N ARG A 299 -6.73 -29.69 -7.50
CA ARG A 299 -5.69 -30.17 -6.56
C ARG A 299 -5.18 -31.60 -6.85
N SER A 300 -6.04 -32.48 -7.36
CA SER A 300 -5.67 -33.88 -7.65
C SER A 300 -4.59 -34.01 -8.72
N LEU A 301 -4.53 -33.09 -9.68
CA LEU A 301 -3.51 -33.09 -10.75
C LEU A 301 -2.12 -32.74 -10.22
N TYR A 302 -2.05 -31.96 -9.14
CA TYR A 302 -0.78 -31.57 -8.53
C TYR A 302 -0.27 -32.62 -7.54
N VAL A 303 -1.18 -33.36 -6.90
CA VAL A 303 -0.81 -34.50 -6.05
C VAL A 303 -0.22 -35.63 -6.90
N SER A 304 -0.81 -35.95 -8.07
CA SER A 304 -0.34 -37.06 -8.90
C SER A 304 1.03 -36.86 -9.54
N ILE A 305 1.42 -35.62 -9.83
CA ILE A 305 2.76 -35.30 -10.40
C ILE A 305 3.87 -35.51 -9.36
N ASN A 306 3.53 -35.37 -8.08
CA ASN A 306 4.48 -35.41 -6.98
C ASN A 306 4.73 -36.82 -6.45
N ASP A 307 3.82 -37.76 -6.70
CA ASP A 307 4.02 -39.19 -6.42
C ASP A 307 4.84 -39.89 -7.53
N SER A 308 5.08 -39.21 -8.66
CA SER A 308 5.85 -39.72 -9.81
C SER A 308 7.28 -39.18 -9.91
N LEU A 309 7.73 -38.39 -8.92
CA LEU A 309 9.07 -37.78 -8.82
C LEU A 309 9.78 -38.30 -7.56
#